data_AF-A0A074YTY6-F1
#
_entry.id   AF-A0A074YTY6-F1
#
_cell.length_a   1.000
_cell.length_b   1.000
_cell.length_c   1.000
_cell.angle_alpha   90.00
_cell.angle_beta   90.00
_cell.angle_gamma   90.00
#
_symmetry.space_group_name_H-M   'P 1'
#
loop_
_entity.id
_entity.type
_entity.pdbx_description
1 polymer ?
#
loop_
_entity_poly.entity_id
_entity_poly.type
_entity_poly.pdbx_seq_one_letter_code
_entity_poly.pdbx_strand_id
1 'polypeptide(L)'
;MLSNAGAAKPKSTILNITSYGLKGRPLDFKPDVHLNARRLINPPPELRKAFDGRCEGLRRNLRADPAFHELLTETPPQVFEAEKTLRALVVNTEDNSIKKIEIKVAVACVRGRHRSTAVAEELAKLPVWPEHYDVRVNHRDVDIPHRYQKWHQQNLEREQKGETVNLDDHGVESGDDSDLESESEIPTEEDRRHAQRKPEPSQW
;
A
#
# COMPACT_ATOMS: atom_id res chain seq x y z
N MET A 1 34.10 6.50 33.08
CA MET A 1 32.74 6.91 32.71
C MET A 1 32.20 5.85 31.76
N LEU A 2 31.29 5.00 32.22
CA LEU A 2 30.68 3.97 31.38
C LEU A 2 29.53 4.64 30.60
N SER A 3 29.68 4.75 29.29
CA SER A 3 28.62 5.19 28.39
C SER A 3 27.50 4.15 28.42
N ASN A 4 26.35 4.55 28.94
CA ASN A 4 25.13 3.76 28.85
C ASN A 4 24.70 3.79 27.38
N ALA A 5 25.00 2.74 26.62
CA ALA A 5 24.43 2.53 25.31
C ALA A 5 22.91 2.44 25.49
N GLY A 6 22.19 3.47 25.07
CA GLY A 6 20.74 3.52 25.16
C GLY A 6 20.15 2.32 24.41
N ALA A 7 19.72 1.30 25.15
CA ALA A 7 19.03 0.16 24.58
C ALA A 7 17.79 0.68 23.84
N ALA A 8 17.71 0.41 22.54
CA ALA A 8 16.54 0.75 21.74
C ALA A 8 15.29 0.19 22.41
N LYS A 9 14.25 1.02 22.55
CA LYS A 9 12.97 0.58 23.15
C LYS A 9 12.44 -0.62 22.37
N PRO A 10 11.92 -1.66 23.05
CA PRO A 10 11.39 -2.83 22.37
C PRO A 10 10.16 -2.46 21.52
N LYS A 11 10.13 -2.96 20.28
CA LYS A 11 8.98 -2.78 19.39
C LYS A 11 7.77 -3.57 19.91
N SER A 12 6.75 -2.87 20.37
CA SER A 12 5.55 -3.45 21.00
C SER A 12 4.33 -3.51 20.08
N THR A 13 4.39 -2.86 18.91
CA THR A 13 3.34 -2.89 17.88
C THR A 13 3.92 -3.33 16.55
N ILE A 14 3.24 -4.24 15.84
CA ILE A 14 3.48 -4.50 14.42
C ILE A 14 2.41 -3.76 13.62
N LEU A 15 2.82 -2.93 12.66
CA LEU A 15 1.92 -2.32 11.69
C LEU A 15 2.13 -3.01 10.35
N ASN A 16 1.22 -3.92 9.97
CA ASN A 16 1.27 -4.58 8.67
C ASN A 16 0.42 -3.80 7.67
N ILE A 17 1.06 -3.28 6.63
CA ILE A 17 0.41 -2.58 5.52
C ILE A 17 0.42 -3.52 4.31
N THR A 18 -0.75 -3.99 3.90
CA THR A 18 -0.89 -4.90 2.76
C THR A 18 -1.57 -4.20 1.58
N SER A 19 -0.87 -4.07 0.46
CA SER A 19 -1.51 -3.65 -0.79
C SER A 19 -2.15 -4.83 -1.51
N TYR A 20 -3.32 -4.59 -2.11
CA TYR A 20 -4.04 -5.63 -2.85
C TYR A 20 -5.03 -5.09 -3.90
N GLY A 21 -5.50 -5.98 -4.76
CA GLY A 21 -6.45 -5.75 -5.84
C GLY A 21 -7.83 -6.35 -5.55
N LEU A 22 -8.89 -5.58 -5.78
CA LEU A 22 -10.27 -6.02 -5.58
C LEU A 22 -10.72 -7.09 -6.60
N LYS A 23 -10.12 -7.13 -7.81
CA LYS A 23 -10.41 -8.17 -8.81
C LYS A 23 -9.80 -9.55 -8.48
N GLY A 24 -8.95 -9.63 -7.45
CA GLY A 24 -8.30 -10.87 -7.02
C GLY A 24 -9.11 -11.63 -5.97
N ARG A 25 -8.46 -12.64 -5.36
CA ARG A 25 -9.03 -13.31 -4.18
C ARG A 25 -9.22 -12.30 -3.04
N PRO A 26 -10.16 -12.51 -2.10
CA PRO A 26 -10.19 -11.72 -0.86
C PRO A 26 -8.88 -11.83 -0.08
N LEU A 27 -8.64 -10.88 0.83
CA LEU A 27 -7.61 -11.06 1.86
C LEU A 27 -8.02 -12.22 2.79
N ASP A 28 -7.03 -12.94 3.30
CA ASP A 28 -7.21 -14.02 4.28
C ASP A 28 -7.33 -13.49 5.72
N PHE A 29 -7.33 -12.17 5.89
CA PHE A 29 -7.57 -11.49 7.15
C PHE A 29 -8.56 -10.34 6.99
N LYS A 30 -9.27 -10.04 8.08
CA LYS A 30 -10.05 -8.81 8.21
C LYS A 30 -9.11 -7.65 8.58
N PRO A 31 -9.06 -6.56 7.80
CA PRO A 31 -8.25 -5.40 8.14
C PRO A 31 -8.89 -4.58 9.28
N ASP A 32 -8.03 -3.98 10.13
CA ASP A 32 -8.43 -2.98 11.12
C ASP A 32 -8.69 -1.62 10.45
N VAL A 33 -7.91 -1.31 9.41
CA VAL A 33 -8.04 -0.10 8.59
C VAL A 33 -8.04 -0.49 7.11
N HIS A 34 -9.03 -0.03 6.36
CA HIS A 34 -9.18 -0.34 4.93
C HIS A 34 -9.21 0.93 4.08
N LEU A 35 -8.23 1.08 3.19
CA LEU A 35 -8.02 2.25 2.37
C LEU A 35 -8.40 1.98 0.91
N ASN A 36 -9.21 2.86 0.32
CA ASN A 36 -9.60 2.78 -1.09
C ASN A 36 -8.71 3.67 -1.97
N ALA A 37 -7.63 3.10 -2.50
CA ALA A 37 -6.71 3.79 -3.42
C ALA A 37 -7.29 3.99 -4.83
N ARG A 38 -8.52 3.52 -5.13
CA ARG A 38 -9.19 3.80 -6.41
C ARG A 38 -9.63 5.26 -6.57
N ARG A 39 -9.74 6.00 -5.45
CA ARG A 39 -10.09 7.43 -5.46
C ARG A 39 -9.00 8.33 -6.07
N LEU A 40 -7.80 7.79 -6.22
CA LEU A 40 -6.64 8.46 -6.78
C LEU A 40 -6.66 8.43 -8.30
N ILE A 41 -5.98 9.39 -8.93
CA ILE A 41 -5.72 9.37 -10.38
C ILE A 41 -5.16 8.01 -10.82
N ASN A 42 -5.59 7.54 -11.99
CA ASN A 42 -5.01 6.36 -12.58
C ASN A 42 -3.69 6.74 -13.27
N PRO A 43 -2.55 6.10 -12.97
CA PRO A 43 -1.31 6.42 -13.64
C PRO A 43 -1.42 6.25 -15.16
N PRO A 44 -0.72 7.07 -15.96
CA PRO A 44 -0.63 6.94 -17.42
C PRO A 44 -0.31 5.50 -17.88
N PRO A 45 -0.86 5.05 -19.03
CA PRO A 45 -0.63 3.70 -19.55
C PRO A 45 0.84 3.30 -19.63
N GLU A 46 1.70 4.20 -20.10
CA GLU A 46 3.13 3.98 -20.30
C GLU A 46 3.81 3.68 -18.96
N LEU A 47 3.48 4.45 -17.92
CA LEU A 47 3.98 4.20 -16.57
C LEU A 47 3.44 2.89 -15.99
N ARG A 48 2.18 2.52 -16.27
CA ARG A 48 1.59 1.26 -15.80
C ARG A 48 2.20 0.03 -16.47
N LYS A 49 2.57 0.14 -17.74
CA LYS A 49 3.26 -0.91 -18.51
C LYS A 49 4.70 -1.07 -18.02
N ALA A 50 5.41 0.04 -17.78
CA ALA A 50 6.81 0.01 -17.37
C ALA A 50 7.04 -0.32 -15.88
N PHE A 51 6.12 0.04 -14.99
CA PHE A 51 6.34 0.02 -13.54
C PHE A 51 5.18 -0.56 -12.73
N ASP A 52 5.48 -0.88 -11.48
CA ASP A 52 4.51 -1.07 -10.41
C ASP A 52 4.64 0.04 -9.34
N GLY A 53 3.82 -0.02 -8.29
CA GLY A 53 3.76 1.03 -7.27
C GLY A 53 5.01 1.20 -6.41
N ARG A 54 6.03 0.34 -6.52
CA ARG A 54 7.29 0.50 -5.80
C ARG A 54 8.19 1.56 -6.44
N CYS A 55 8.09 1.74 -7.76
CA CYS A 55 8.91 2.67 -8.51
C CYS A 55 8.61 4.13 -8.17
N GLU A 56 9.67 4.93 -8.03
CA GLU A 56 9.62 6.35 -7.71
C GLU A 56 8.95 7.17 -8.80
N GLY A 57 9.17 6.85 -10.08
CA GLY A 57 8.50 7.51 -11.20
C GLY A 57 6.98 7.40 -11.13
N LEU A 58 6.46 6.21 -10.79
CA LEU A 58 5.02 6.01 -10.59
C LEU A 58 4.52 6.72 -9.33
N ARG A 59 5.24 6.62 -8.22
CA ARG A 59 4.88 7.31 -6.97
C ARG A 59 4.86 8.83 -7.12
N ARG A 60 5.80 9.40 -7.88
CA ARG A 60 5.86 10.84 -8.20
C ARG A 60 4.62 11.29 -8.97
N ASN A 61 4.16 10.51 -9.94
CA ASN A 61 2.91 10.81 -10.66
C ASN A 61 1.73 10.85 -9.69
N LEU A 62 1.61 9.87 -8.79
CA LEU A 62 0.52 9.82 -7.82
C LEU A 62 0.60 10.94 -6.77
N ARG A 63 1.80 11.36 -6.34
CA ARG A 63 1.96 12.51 -5.44
C ARG A 63 1.50 13.84 -6.04
N ALA A 64 1.38 13.94 -7.37
CA ALA A 64 0.82 15.14 -7.97
C ALA A 64 -0.70 15.28 -7.71
N ASP A 65 -1.38 14.21 -7.28
CA ASP A 65 -2.79 14.20 -6.92
C ASP A 65 -2.99 14.62 -5.45
N PRO A 66 -3.73 15.72 -5.16
CA PRO A 66 -4.05 16.11 -3.79
C PRO A 66 -4.72 15.00 -2.96
N ALA A 67 -5.56 14.16 -3.60
CA ALA A 67 -6.26 13.07 -2.92
C ALA A 67 -5.29 12.00 -2.40
N PHE A 68 -4.07 11.92 -2.95
CA PHE A 68 -2.99 11.07 -2.46
C PHE A 68 -2.52 11.53 -1.08
N HIS A 69 -2.26 12.82 -0.93
CA HIS A 69 -1.82 13.41 0.34
C HIS A 69 -2.92 13.39 1.40
N GLU A 70 -4.17 13.63 1.01
CA GLU A 70 -5.32 13.46 1.90
C GLU A 70 -5.39 12.03 2.42
N LEU A 71 -5.22 11.02 1.55
CA LEU A 71 -5.25 9.60 1.96
C LEU A 71 -4.15 9.27 2.98
N LEU A 72 -2.92 9.76 2.75
CA LEU A 72 -1.83 9.57 3.69
C LEU A 72 -2.03 10.32 5.01
N THR A 73 -2.70 11.46 4.99
CA THR A 73 -2.96 12.28 6.20
C THR A 73 -4.10 11.69 7.04
N GLU A 74 -5.13 11.14 6.40
CA GLU A 74 -6.30 10.56 7.06
C GLU A 74 -6.01 9.18 7.69
N THR A 75 -4.95 8.49 7.25
CA THR A 75 -4.68 7.11 7.65
C THR A 75 -4.10 6.97 9.07
N PRO A 76 -3.07 7.71 9.50
CA PRO A 76 -2.46 7.55 10.82
C PRO A 76 -3.46 7.67 11.99
N PRO A 77 -4.41 8.63 12.01
CA PRO A 77 -5.41 8.68 13.07
C PRO A 77 -6.25 7.40 13.18
N GLN A 78 -6.61 6.77 12.05
CA GLN A 78 -7.37 5.51 12.04
C GLN A 78 -6.53 4.36 12.61
N VAL A 79 -5.24 4.31 12.28
CA VAL A 79 -4.29 3.32 12.82
C VAL A 79 -4.12 3.49 14.33
N PHE A 80 -4.02 4.73 14.82
CA PHE A 80 -3.88 5.00 16.25
C PHE A 80 -5.13 4.63 17.05
N GLU A 81 -6.33 4.88 16.51
CA GLU A 81 -7.57 4.43 17.15
C GLU A 81 -7.73 2.90 17.13
N ALA A 82 -7.30 2.23 16.05
CA ALA A 82 -7.22 0.77 16.00
C ALA A 82 -6.25 0.23 17.07
N GLU A 83 -5.06 0.83 17.19
CA GLU A 83 -4.08 0.48 18.23
C GLU A 83 -4.70 0.57 19.62
N LYS A 84 -5.32 1.71 19.94
CA LYS A 84 -5.94 1.97 21.25
C LYS A 84 -7.00 0.93 21.58
N THR A 85 -7.84 0.60 20.59
CA THR A 85 -8.89 -0.42 20.74
C THR A 85 -8.29 -1.79 21.02
N LEU A 86 -7.30 -2.21 20.22
CA LEU A 86 -6.63 -3.51 20.39
C LEU A 86 -5.88 -3.60 21.72
N ARG A 87 -5.19 -2.54 22.13
CA ARG A 87 -4.49 -2.51 23.42
C ARG A 87 -5.47 -2.69 24.58
N ALA A 88 -6.61 -2.00 24.56
CA ALA A 88 -7.62 -2.12 25.61
C ALA A 88 -8.16 -3.55 25.78
N LEU A 89 -8.17 -4.34 24.70
CA LEU A 89 -8.59 -5.74 24.71
C LEU A 89 -7.50 -6.71 25.21
N VAL A 90 -6.23 -6.31 25.15
CA VAL A 90 -5.06 -7.20 25.36
C VAL A 90 -4.37 -6.98 26.70
N VAL A 91 -4.75 -5.95 27.48
CA VAL A 91 -4.27 -5.76 28.86
C VAL A 91 -4.66 -6.97 29.71
N ASN A 92 -3.73 -7.90 29.89
CA ASN A 92 -3.83 -8.94 30.91
C ASN A 92 -3.39 -8.32 32.24
N THR A 93 -4.31 -8.26 33.19
CA THR A 93 -4.15 -7.66 34.52
C THR A 93 -3.17 -8.38 35.44
N GLU A 94 -2.70 -9.58 35.08
CA GLU A 94 -1.95 -10.46 35.98
C GLU A 94 -0.41 -10.40 35.81
N ASP A 95 0.10 -10.23 34.58
CA ASP A 95 1.55 -10.39 34.31
C ASP A 95 2.30 -9.09 33.95
N ASN A 96 1.58 -7.97 33.81
CA ASN A 96 2.12 -6.66 33.42
C ASN A 96 3.02 -6.68 32.15
N SER A 97 2.97 -7.76 31.35
CA SER A 97 3.73 -7.94 30.12
C SER A 97 2.89 -7.47 28.94
N ILE A 98 3.40 -6.48 28.20
CA ILE A 98 2.74 -5.99 26.99
C ILE A 98 2.88 -7.07 25.92
N LYS A 99 1.82 -7.85 25.69
CA LYS A 99 1.75 -8.71 24.51
C LYS A 99 1.87 -7.81 23.29
N LYS A 100 2.74 -8.21 22.36
CA LYS A 100 2.92 -7.53 21.08
C LYS A 100 1.57 -7.47 20.37
N ILE A 101 1.13 -6.28 19.98
CA ILE A 101 -0.12 -6.11 19.23
C ILE A 101 0.19 -6.00 17.74
N GLU A 102 -0.76 -6.44 16.91
CA GLU A 102 -0.66 -6.42 15.46
C GLU A 102 -1.84 -5.60 14.90
N ILE A 103 -1.52 -4.59 14.09
CA ILE A 103 -2.51 -3.77 13.36
C ILE A 103 -2.38 -4.10 11.88
N LYS A 104 -3.52 -4.37 11.23
CA LYS A 104 -3.60 -4.78 9.84
C LYS A 104 -4.26 -3.69 9.01
N VAL A 105 -3.47 -3.02 8.19
CA VAL A 105 -3.92 -2.02 7.21
C VAL A 105 -4.00 -2.68 5.84
N ALA A 106 -5.14 -2.60 5.18
CA ALA A 106 -5.32 -3.05 3.81
C ALA A 106 -5.49 -1.86 2.87
N VAL A 107 -4.76 -1.85 1.76
CA VAL A 107 -4.82 -0.79 0.74
C VAL A 107 -5.27 -1.39 -0.58
N ALA A 108 -6.44 -1.00 -1.06
CA ALA A 108 -7.08 -1.62 -2.21
C ALA A 108 -7.03 -0.73 -3.47
N CYS A 109 -6.67 -1.29 -4.61
CA CYS A 109 -7.03 -0.74 -5.92
C CYS A 109 -7.69 -1.82 -6.80
N VAL A 110 -7.82 -1.60 -8.10
CA VAL A 110 -8.52 -2.57 -8.97
C VAL A 110 -7.74 -3.89 -9.08
N ARG A 111 -6.46 -3.83 -9.48
CA ARG A 111 -5.61 -5.03 -9.70
C ARG A 111 -4.47 -5.20 -8.69
N GLY A 112 -4.30 -4.26 -7.76
CA GLY A 112 -3.33 -4.39 -6.67
C GLY A 112 -1.87 -4.06 -6.99
N ARG A 113 -1.58 -3.52 -8.19
CA ARG A 113 -0.19 -3.38 -8.68
C ARG A 113 0.38 -1.97 -8.62
N HIS A 114 -0.46 -0.95 -8.81
CA HIS A 114 0.00 0.44 -8.99
C HIS A 114 -0.38 1.32 -7.79
N ARG A 115 -1.61 1.85 -7.79
CA ARG A 115 -2.10 2.81 -6.79
C ARG A 115 -2.00 2.29 -5.35
N SER A 116 -2.49 1.07 -5.10
CA SER A 116 -2.45 0.49 -3.75
C SER A 116 -1.03 0.24 -3.24
N THR A 117 -0.15 -0.25 -4.11
CA THR A 117 1.26 -0.51 -3.81
C THR A 117 2.00 0.80 -3.51
N ALA A 118 1.79 1.83 -4.32
CA ALA A 118 2.35 3.15 -4.11
C ALA A 118 1.91 3.79 -2.79
N VAL A 119 0.61 3.72 -2.47
CA VAL A 119 0.10 4.20 -1.19
C VAL A 119 0.70 3.44 -0.02
N ALA A 120 0.80 2.10 -0.10
CA ALA A 120 1.38 1.29 0.97
C ALA A 120 2.86 1.64 1.23
N GLU A 121 3.64 1.83 0.16
CA GLU A 121 5.05 2.24 0.20
C GLU A 121 5.25 3.62 0.83
N GLU A 122 4.44 4.61 0.45
CA GLU A 122 4.53 5.97 1.01
C GLU A 122 4.02 6.03 2.45
N LEU A 123 2.93 5.31 2.75
CA LEU A 123 2.37 5.22 4.09
C LEU A 123 3.41 4.68 5.08
N ALA A 124 4.15 3.64 4.69
CA ALA A 124 5.18 3.05 5.55
C ALA A 124 6.37 3.99 5.85
N LYS A 125 6.61 4.97 4.98
CA LYS A 125 7.73 5.93 5.09
C LYS A 125 7.37 7.18 5.89
N LEU A 126 6.12 7.33 6.32
CA LEU A 126 5.71 8.51 7.08
C LEU A 126 6.47 8.61 8.42
N PRO A 127 6.95 9.81 8.80
CA PRO A 127 7.70 10.01 10.05
C PRO A 127 6.80 10.02 11.30
N VAL A 128 5.49 9.90 11.13
CA VAL A 128 4.50 9.96 12.21
C VAL A 128 4.43 8.66 13.03
N TRP A 129 5.00 7.57 12.53
CA TRP A 129 4.95 6.28 13.22
C TRP A 129 5.80 6.29 14.49
N PRO A 130 5.22 5.95 15.66
CA PRO A 130 5.97 5.90 16.91
C PRO A 130 7.15 4.93 16.89
N GLU A 131 8.19 5.19 17.70
CA GLU A 131 9.38 4.33 17.81
C GLU A 131 9.07 2.87 18.13
N HIS A 132 7.98 2.60 18.86
CA HIS A 132 7.58 1.25 19.23
C HIS A 132 6.89 0.46 18.11
N TYR A 133 6.73 1.07 16.92
CA TYR A 133 6.14 0.42 15.75
C TYR A 133 7.19 -0.35 14.93
N ASP A 134 6.81 -1.57 14.58
CA ASP A 134 7.43 -2.38 13.55
C ASP A 134 6.59 -2.31 12.29
N VAL A 135 6.88 -1.33 11.44
CA VAL A 135 6.16 -1.13 10.18
C VAL A 135 6.64 -2.12 9.13
N ARG A 136 5.71 -2.88 8.55
CA ARG A 136 5.95 -3.92 7.55
C ARG A 136 5.04 -3.70 6.36
N VAL A 137 5.58 -3.88 5.16
CA VAL A 137 4.84 -3.73 3.91
C VAL A 137 4.82 -5.08 3.20
N ASN A 138 3.66 -5.44 2.67
CA ASN A 138 3.45 -6.64 1.87
C ASN A 138 2.60 -6.30 0.63
N HIS A 139 2.93 -6.84 -0.53
CA HIS A 139 2.22 -6.55 -1.77
C HIS A 139 1.65 -7.81 -2.40
N ARG A 140 0.40 -8.12 -2.04
CA ARG A 140 -0.22 -9.39 -2.42
C ARG A 140 -0.17 -9.68 -3.92
N ASP A 141 -0.44 -8.69 -4.77
CA ASP A 141 -0.54 -8.88 -6.23
C ASP A 141 0.74 -8.49 -6.99
N VAL A 142 1.82 -8.14 -6.28
CA VAL A 142 3.13 -7.80 -6.86
C VAL A 142 4.19 -8.84 -6.49
N ASP A 143 4.10 -9.41 -5.29
CA ASP A 143 5.05 -10.39 -4.77
C ASP A 143 4.78 -11.81 -5.30
N ILE A 144 3.58 -12.05 -5.86
CA ILE A 144 3.24 -13.31 -6.53
C ILE A 144 3.78 -13.31 -7.97
N PRO A 145 4.36 -14.43 -8.46
CA PRO A 145 4.84 -14.52 -9.84
C PRO A 145 3.79 -14.15 -10.89
N HIS A 146 4.15 -13.23 -11.78
CA HIS A 146 3.35 -12.84 -12.93
C HIS A 146 4.23 -12.47 -14.13
N ARG A 147 3.64 -12.38 -15.33
CA ARG A 147 4.38 -12.22 -16.58
C ARG A 147 5.26 -10.95 -16.65
N TYR A 148 4.87 -9.89 -15.96
CA TYR A 148 5.62 -8.62 -15.93
C TYR A 148 6.58 -8.50 -14.73
N GLN A 149 6.71 -9.51 -13.87
CA GLN A 149 7.44 -9.38 -12.61
C GLN A 149 8.92 -9.06 -12.82
N LYS A 150 9.57 -9.84 -13.69
CA LYS A 150 10.98 -9.67 -14.00
C LYS A 150 11.25 -8.29 -14.61
N TRP A 151 10.38 -7.87 -15.54
CA TRP A 151 10.48 -6.56 -16.17
C TRP A 151 10.36 -5.41 -15.17
N HIS A 152 9.33 -5.44 -14.31
CA HIS A 152 9.11 -4.41 -13.29
C HIS A 152 10.23 -4.39 -12.24
N GLN A 153 10.74 -5.55 -11.84
CA GLN A 153 11.87 -5.67 -10.94
C GLN A 153 13.16 -5.08 -11.55
N GLN A 154 13.45 -5.38 -12.82
CA GLN A 154 14.60 -4.80 -13.53
C GLN A 154 14.50 -3.28 -13.62
N ASN A 155 13.31 -2.74 -13.93
CA ASN A 155 13.10 -1.30 -14.00
C ASN A 155 13.23 -0.62 -12.63
N LEU A 156 12.77 -1.26 -11.56
CA LEU A 156 13.00 -0.78 -10.19
C LEU A 156 14.49 -0.75 -9.84
N GLU A 157 15.25 -1.78 -10.20
CA GLU A 157 16.70 -1.84 -9.98
C GLU A 157 17.47 -0.78 -10.77
N ARG A 158 17.07 -0.54 -12.03
CA ARG A 158 17.62 0.55 -12.87
C ARG A 158 17.39 1.91 -12.21
N GLU A 159 16.16 2.18 -11.77
CA GLU A 159 15.81 3.43 -11.10
C GLU A 159 16.60 3.62 -9.79
N GLN A 160 16.78 2.55 -9.00
CA GLN A 160 17.59 2.60 -7.77
C GLN A 160 19.07 2.90 -8.05
N LYS A 161 19.59 2.54 -9.23
CA LYS A 161 20.92 2.91 -9.70
C LYS A 161 21.00 4.32 -10.30
N GLY A 162 19.88 5.03 -10.41
CA GLY A 162 19.79 6.34 -11.05
C GLY A 162 19.76 6.29 -12.58
N GLU A 163 19.51 5.12 -13.17
CA GLU A 163 19.39 4.95 -14.62
C GLU A 163 17.99 5.39 -15.09
N THR A 164 17.92 5.98 -16.28
CA THR A 164 16.65 6.31 -16.92
C THR A 164 16.03 5.05 -17.54
N VAL A 165 14.74 4.86 -17.32
CA VAL A 165 13.98 3.75 -17.93
C VAL A 165 13.25 4.28 -19.16
N ASN A 166 13.45 3.62 -20.30
CA ASN A 166 12.70 3.92 -21.51
C ASN A 166 11.27 3.39 -21.35
N LEU A 167 10.28 4.29 -21.40
CA LEU A 167 8.86 3.94 -21.23
C LEU A 167 8.26 3.29 -22.49
N ASP A 168 8.90 3.48 -23.64
CA ASP A 168 8.48 2.95 -24.93
C ASP A 168 8.98 1.52 -25.16
N ASP A 169 9.93 1.05 -24.34
CA ASP A 169 10.44 -0.32 -24.40
C ASP A 169 9.50 -1.26 -23.64
N HIS A 170 8.78 -2.09 -24.38
CA HIS A 170 7.92 -3.12 -23.81
C HIS A 170 8.73 -4.42 -23.75
N GLY A 171 9.51 -4.60 -22.68
CA GLY A 171 10.37 -5.78 -22.48
C GLY A 171 9.64 -7.11 -22.26
N VAL A 172 8.40 -7.23 -22.75
CA VAL A 172 7.64 -8.49 -22.83
C VAL A 172 7.24 -8.65 -24.29
N GLU A 173 7.77 -9.70 -24.94
CA GLU A 173 7.36 -10.10 -26.29
C GLU A 173 5.84 -10.11 -26.39
N SER A 174 5.30 -9.52 -27.45
CA SER A 174 3.88 -9.25 -27.71
C SER A 174 3.03 -10.52 -27.64
N GLY A 175 2.65 -10.92 -26.43
CA GLY A 175 1.68 -11.95 -26.10
C GLY A 175 0.39 -11.28 -25.63
N ASP A 176 -0.59 -11.26 -26.53
CA ASP A 176 -2.01 -10.94 -26.34
C ASP A 176 -2.32 -9.91 -25.22
N ASP A 177 -2.31 -8.63 -25.59
CA ASP A 177 -2.53 -7.44 -24.75
C ASP A 177 -3.98 -7.29 -24.21
N SER A 178 -4.76 -8.37 -24.15
CA SER A 178 -6.12 -8.36 -23.58
C SER A 178 -6.20 -7.93 -22.10
N ASP A 179 -5.05 -7.84 -21.42
CA ASP A 179 -4.90 -7.40 -20.03
C ASP A 179 -4.51 -5.92 -19.89
N LEU A 180 -4.16 -5.27 -21.01
CA LEU A 180 -3.68 -3.90 -21.12
C LEU A 180 -4.51 -3.14 -22.16
N GLU A 181 -5.82 -3.01 -21.98
CA GLU A 181 -6.61 -1.79 -22.27
C GLU A 181 -8.12 -2.04 -22.23
N SER A 182 -8.82 -1.19 -21.48
CA SER A 182 -9.77 -0.29 -22.14
C SER A 182 -9.24 1.12 -21.88
N GLU A 183 -8.88 1.82 -22.94
CA GLU A 183 -8.65 3.26 -22.90
C GLU A 183 -9.95 3.95 -22.46
N SER A 184 -9.83 5.04 -21.69
CA SER A 184 -10.90 6.03 -21.44
C SER A 184 -12.03 5.75 -20.44
N GLU A 185 -11.88 4.93 -19.40
CA GLU A 185 -12.80 5.05 -18.25
C GLU A 185 -12.43 6.28 -17.40
N ILE A 186 -12.85 7.46 -17.87
CA ILE A 186 -13.09 8.60 -16.98
C ILE A 186 -14.01 8.06 -15.89
N PRO A 187 -13.64 8.16 -14.60
CA PRO A 187 -14.48 7.66 -13.51
C PRO A 187 -15.89 8.19 -13.71
N THR A 188 -16.85 7.28 -13.90
CA THR A 188 -18.23 7.70 -14.09
C THR A 188 -18.70 8.40 -12.82
N GLU A 189 -19.73 9.24 -12.94
CA GLU A 189 -20.33 9.86 -11.76
C GLU A 189 -20.82 8.80 -10.75
N GLU A 190 -21.13 7.61 -11.23
CA GLU A 190 -21.49 6.45 -10.43
C GLU A 190 -20.28 5.84 -9.69
N ASP A 191 -19.11 5.75 -10.33
CA ASP A 191 -17.85 5.34 -9.67
C ASP A 191 -17.43 6.32 -8.57
N ARG A 192 -17.61 7.63 -8.81
CA ARG A 192 -17.36 8.67 -7.80
C ARG A 192 -18.32 8.55 -6.63
N ARG A 193 -19.60 8.32 -6.89
CA ARG A 193 -20.61 8.06 -5.84
C ARG A 193 -20.31 6.78 -5.07
N HIS A 194 -19.84 5.72 -5.73
CA HIS A 194 -19.43 4.48 -5.07
C HIS A 194 -18.15 4.64 -4.24
N ALA A 195 -17.22 5.49 -4.65
CA ALA A 195 -16.03 5.82 -3.88
C ALA A 195 -16.34 6.69 -2.64
N GLN A 196 -17.42 7.48 -2.69
CA GLN A 196 -17.89 8.34 -1.57
C GLN A 196 -18.89 7.65 -0.63
N ARG A 197 -19.48 6.52 -1.04
CA ARG A 197 -20.33 5.73 -0.14
C ARG A 197 -19.48 5.15 1.00
N LYS A 198 -19.92 5.39 2.24
CA LYS A 198 -19.44 4.60 3.39
C LYS A 198 -19.57 3.13 3.02
N PRO A 199 -18.56 2.29 3.31
CA PRO A 199 -18.67 0.87 3.02
C PRO A 199 -19.94 0.35 3.67
N GLU A 200 -20.86 -0.17 2.86
CA GLU A 200 -21.88 -1.10 3.33
C GLU A 200 -21.13 -2.15 4.17
N PRO A 201 -21.68 -2.59 5.31
CA PRO A 201 -21.11 -3.72 6.02
C PRO A 201 -21.17 -4.91 5.08
N SER A 202 -20.10 -5.14 4.31
CA SER A 202 -19.96 -6.34 3.52
C SER A 202 -20.05 -7.47 4.51
N GLN A 203 -20.88 -8.46 4.20
CA GLN A 203 -20.85 -9.72 4.91
C GLN A 203 -19.40 -10.23 4.88
N TRP A 204 -18.73 -10.06 6.01
CA TRP A 204 -17.60 -10.85 6.45
C TRP A 204 -18.18 -12.08 7.13
#